data_AF-A0A7X8L471-F1
#
_entry.id   AF-A0A7X8L471-F1
#
_cell.length_a   1.000
_cell.length_b   1.000
_cell.length_c   1.000
_cell.angle_alpha   90.00
_cell.angle_beta   90.00
_cell.angle_gamma   90.00
#
_symmetry.space_group_name_H-M   'P 1'
#
loop_
_entity.id
_entity.type
_entity.pdbx_description
1 polymer ?
#
loop_
_entity_poly.entity_id
_entity_poly.type
_entity_poly.pdbx_seq_one_letter_code
_entity_poly.pdbx_strand_id
1 'polypeptide(L)'
;NNPYMGWAPTAERGPYSQPHRLVYAGLKWSELEPTKGKFAWSEIEDKFKLAYWVGRKIKIIFRFIMDYPGVANHMDIPQWLYQEINGDGTWYGGGFSPNYKNPVLISNHQRVINAIAQRYGNNPGLAFIQLGSIGHWGEFHTVYLKASDTGYMPSISISNQYVSHYLSAFANKKLLMRRPFQIAKDNNMGLYNDMFGDKAETERHIRYFNNGYANPGNWGFAEGTYPAMPDFWKYGPSAGEFGGPVSQFLSDIAISQTMWLAQESHTSFLGPRCPADPAQGSAPQKNIDALHNILGYRFVLRTTSTQQNIQPGSMVPVSMVWNNKGSAPFYFKWPLELSLADSTGRIVRRITTNDDIRTWLPGTTTINNTVAIPNNLSEGTYTLCVAIIDPETGNPGIDIAITGKRSDGRYSIGNIIVKS
;
A
#
# COMPACT_ATOMS: atom_id res chain seq x y z
N ASN A 1 6.49 0.80 14.43
CA ASN A 1 6.85 1.62 13.26
C ASN A 1 6.93 0.70 12.05
N ASN A 2 5.79 0.44 11.41
CA ASN A 2 5.71 -0.50 10.28
C ASN A 2 5.14 0.24 9.06
N PRO A 3 5.98 0.62 8.08
CA PRO A 3 5.53 1.36 6.90
C PRO A 3 4.74 0.48 5.92
N TYR A 4 4.06 1.11 4.95
CA TYR A 4 3.41 0.41 3.83
C TYR A 4 2.23 -0.52 4.18
N MET A 5 1.67 -0.41 5.40
CA MET A 5 0.52 -1.22 5.85
C MET A 5 -0.38 -0.45 6.83
N GLY A 6 -1.54 -1.02 7.14
CA GLY A 6 -2.43 -0.54 8.20
C GLY A 6 -3.39 0.55 7.73
N TRP A 7 -3.59 1.59 8.54
CA TRP A 7 -4.49 2.68 8.19
C TRP A 7 -3.86 3.67 7.21
N ALA A 8 -4.67 4.12 6.25
CA ALA A 8 -4.30 5.09 5.21
C ALA A 8 -5.32 6.23 5.12
N PRO A 9 -5.53 7.02 6.19
CA PRO A 9 -6.51 8.10 6.17
C PRO A 9 -6.17 9.18 5.13
N THR A 10 -7.12 10.05 4.81
CA THR A 10 -6.87 11.14 3.84
C THR A 10 -5.70 12.04 4.27
N ALA A 11 -4.87 12.44 3.31
CA ALA A 11 -3.72 13.33 3.55
C ALA A 11 -4.14 14.80 3.75
N GLU A 12 -5.40 15.16 3.42
CA GLU A 12 -5.90 16.54 3.47
C GLU A 12 -6.04 17.11 4.88
N ARG A 13 -6.20 16.24 5.88
CA ARG A 13 -6.38 16.64 7.28
C ARG A 13 -5.54 15.79 8.21
N GLY A 14 -5.57 16.14 9.49
CA GLY A 14 -4.77 15.53 10.54
C GLY A 14 -4.07 16.61 11.37
N PRO A 15 -3.40 16.24 12.47
CA PRO A 15 -3.00 14.88 12.87
C PRO A 15 -4.17 13.95 13.21
N TYR A 16 -3.94 12.64 13.08
CA TYR A 16 -4.89 11.59 13.47
C TYR A 16 -4.52 10.97 14.81
N SER A 17 -5.53 10.52 15.55
CA SER A 17 -5.35 9.91 16.87
C SER A 17 -4.75 8.51 16.80
N GLN A 18 -5.19 7.69 15.84
CA GLN A 18 -4.69 6.32 15.69
C GLN A 18 -3.35 6.28 14.93
N PRO A 19 -2.46 5.34 15.27
CA PRO A 19 -1.19 5.19 14.58
C PRO A 19 -1.40 4.77 13.14
N HIS A 20 -0.70 5.44 12.22
CA HIS A 20 -0.69 5.12 10.80
C HIS A 20 0.68 5.43 10.21
N ARG A 21 1.01 4.75 9.10
CA ARG A 21 2.24 4.99 8.31
C ARG A 21 1.95 5.19 6.83
N LEU A 22 0.68 5.32 6.47
CA LEU A 22 0.19 5.65 5.16
C LEU A 22 -0.81 6.81 5.26
N VAL A 23 -0.89 7.61 4.21
CA VAL A 23 -2.00 8.55 3.96
C VAL A 23 -2.40 8.47 2.50
N TYR A 24 -3.67 8.74 2.21
CA TYR A 24 -4.25 8.71 0.87
C TYR A 24 -4.46 10.12 0.32
N ALA A 25 -4.03 10.36 -0.91
CA ALA A 25 -4.22 11.62 -1.63
C ALA A 25 -4.95 11.35 -2.96
N GLY A 26 -6.21 11.79 -3.02
CA GLY A 26 -7.07 11.73 -4.21
C GLY A 26 -6.96 13.01 -5.04
N LEU A 27 -6.10 12.98 -6.06
CA LEU A 27 -5.74 14.14 -6.86
C LEU A 27 -6.73 14.37 -8.01
N LYS A 28 -7.54 15.43 -7.90
CA LYS A 28 -8.45 15.85 -8.98
C LYS A 28 -7.68 16.57 -10.08
N TRP A 29 -7.99 16.28 -11.35
CA TRP A 29 -7.29 16.91 -12.47
C TRP A 29 -7.54 18.43 -12.52
N SER A 30 -8.77 18.87 -12.26
CA SER A 30 -9.16 20.28 -12.25
C SER A 30 -8.34 21.12 -11.27
N GLU A 31 -8.01 20.55 -10.11
CA GLU A 31 -7.18 21.18 -9.09
C GLU A 31 -5.69 21.15 -9.46
N LEU A 32 -5.22 20.03 -10.02
CA LEU A 32 -3.82 19.86 -10.38
C LEU A 32 -3.39 20.75 -11.54
N GLU A 33 -4.23 20.88 -12.56
CA GLU A 33 -3.88 21.52 -13.82
C GLU A 33 -4.98 22.49 -14.27
N PRO A 34 -5.20 23.59 -13.53
CA PRO A 34 -6.27 24.54 -13.81
C PRO A 34 -6.11 25.23 -15.17
N THR A 35 -4.87 25.34 -15.67
CA THR A 35 -4.56 25.83 -17.03
C THR A 35 -3.67 24.80 -17.73
N LYS A 36 -3.95 24.50 -19.00
CA LYS A 36 -3.20 23.49 -19.77
C LYS A 36 -1.69 23.74 -19.71
N GLY A 37 -0.94 22.75 -19.24
CA GLY A 37 0.51 22.79 -19.08
C GLY A 37 1.01 23.57 -17.86
N LYS A 38 0.14 24.21 -17.07
CA LYS A 38 0.49 24.92 -15.84
C LYS A 38 -0.09 24.19 -14.63
N PHE A 39 0.79 23.49 -13.93
CA PHE A 39 0.44 22.63 -12.80
C PHE A 39 0.51 23.41 -11.48
N ALA A 40 -0.53 23.29 -10.65
CA ALA A 40 -0.65 23.88 -9.32
C ALA A 40 0.05 23.01 -8.26
N TRP A 41 1.36 22.73 -8.46
CA TRP A 41 2.09 21.79 -7.62
C TRP A 41 2.13 22.22 -6.16
N SER A 42 2.37 23.51 -5.88
CA SER A 42 2.47 24.00 -4.50
C SER A 42 1.14 23.84 -3.76
N GLU A 43 0.05 24.18 -4.42
CA GLU A 43 -1.30 24.11 -3.87
C GLU A 43 -1.70 22.66 -3.57
N ILE A 44 -1.36 21.73 -4.47
CA ILE A 44 -1.56 20.28 -4.26
C ILE A 44 -0.69 19.77 -3.11
N GLU A 45 0.58 20.15 -3.08
CA GLU A 45 1.53 19.74 -2.03
C GLU A 45 1.08 20.23 -0.64
N ASP A 46 0.56 21.46 -0.57
CA ASP A 46 0.01 22.07 0.64
C ASP A 46 -1.33 21.45 1.04
N LYS A 47 -2.26 21.28 0.10
CA LYS A 47 -3.57 20.64 0.32
C LYS A 47 -3.40 19.27 0.97
N PHE A 48 -2.51 18.44 0.43
CA PHE A 48 -2.25 17.10 0.96
C PHE A 48 -1.15 17.07 2.03
N LYS A 49 -0.62 18.22 2.46
CA LYS A 49 0.38 18.34 3.52
C LYS A 49 1.59 17.41 3.28
N LEU A 50 2.06 17.28 2.04
CA LEU A 50 3.03 16.23 1.67
C LEU A 50 4.32 16.33 2.48
N ALA A 51 4.87 17.54 2.64
CA ALA A 51 6.07 17.77 3.45
C ALA A 51 5.87 17.37 4.93
N TYR A 52 4.69 17.63 5.48
CA TYR A 52 4.33 17.27 6.86
C TYR A 52 4.33 15.75 7.08
N TRP A 53 3.78 14.99 6.13
CA TRP A 53 3.72 13.53 6.19
C TRP A 53 5.08 12.88 5.95
N VAL A 54 5.80 13.32 4.91
CA VAL A 54 7.13 12.80 4.59
C VAL A 54 8.11 13.07 5.73
N GLY A 55 8.09 14.27 6.33
CA GLY A 55 8.91 14.59 7.50
C GLY A 55 8.64 13.71 8.74
N ARG A 56 7.47 13.05 8.80
CA ARG A 56 7.09 12.08 9.84
C ARG A 56 7.33 10.63 9.43
N LYS A 57 7.97 10.40 8.29
CA LYS A 57 8.18 9.07 7.69
C LYS A 57 6.85 8.35 7.44
N ILE A 58 5.82 9.10 7.08
CA ILE A 58 4.51 8.58 6.65
C ILE A 58 4.52 8.60 5.13
N LYS A 59 4.15 7.46 4.52
CA LYS A 59 4.16 7.29 3.08
C LYS A 59 2.80 7.68 2.47
N ILE A 60 2.81 8.06 1.21
CA ILE A 60 1.62 8.56 0.50
C ILE A 60 1.15 7.50 -0.50
N ILE A 61 -0.17 7.36 -0.64
CA ILE A 61 -0.85 6.66 -1.72
C ILE A 61 -1.49 7.71 -2.61
N PHE A 62 -1.23 7.66 -3.93
CA PHE A 62 -1.89 8.55 -4.88
C PHE A 62 -2.96 7.83 -5.68
N ARG A 63 -4.10 8.48 -5.86
CA ARG A 63 -5.11 8.16 -6.89
C ARG A 63 -5.41 9.42 -7.69
N PHE A 64 -5.38 9.35 -9.01
CA PHE A 64 -5.79 10.45 -9.89
C PHE A 64 -7.29 10.33 -10.21
N ILE A 65 -8.01 11.44 -10.24
CA ILE A 65 -9.48 11.46 -10.34
C ILE A 65 -9.91 12.46 -11.41
N MET A 66 -10.79 12.02 -12.32
CA MET A 66 -11.38 12.86 -13.37
C MET A 66 -12.90 13.01 -13.22
N ASP A 67 -13.51 12.25 -12.32
CA ASP A 67 -14.95 12.17 -12.13
C ASP A 67 -15.28 11.77 -10.68
N TYR A 68 -15.77 12.70 -9.88
CA TYR A 68 -16.13 12.51 -8.47
C TYR A 68 -17.59 12.90 -8.25
N PRO A 69 -18.50 11.95 -7.95
CA PRO A 69 -19.88 12.29 -7.64
C PRO A 69 -20.02 13.20 -6.41
N GLY A 70 -20.90 14.18 -6.50
CA GLY A 70 -21.21 15.11 -5.42
C GLY A 70 -22.66 15.57 -5.45
N VAL A 71 -22.99 16.56 -4.60
CA VAL A 71 -24.35 17.08 -4.44
C VAL A 71 -24.66 18.29 -5.34
N ALA A 72 -23.62 18.96 -5.84
CA ALA A 72 -23.74 20.13 -6.70
C ALA A 72 -23.03 19.88 -8.03
N ASN A 73 -23.48 20.55 -9.09
CA ASN A 73 -22.83 20.46 -10.40
C ASN A 73 -21.41 20.99 -10.33
N HIS A 74 -20.45 20.15 -10.72
CA HIS A 74 -19.04 20.46 -10.79
C HIS A 74 -18.34 19.54 -11.79
N MET A 75 -17.06 19.83 -12.07
CA MET A 75 -16.19 18.99 -12.88
C MET A 75 -14.88 18.71 -12.15
N ASP A 76 -14.36 17.50 -12.32
CA ASP A 76 -13.04 17.11 -11.82
C ASP A 76 -11.98 17.04 -12.93
N ILE A 77 -12.40 17.21 -14.19
CA ILE A 77 -11.51 17.63 -15.29
C ILE A 77 -11.41 19.17 -15.33
N PRO A 78 -10.27 19.75 -15.75
CA PRO A 78 -10.15 21.19 -15.84
C PRO A 78 -11.01 21.77 -16.97
N GLN A 79 -11.44 23.03 -16.80
CA GLN A 79 -12.33 23.73 -17.74
C GLN A 79 -11.79 23.76 -19.18
N TRP A 80 -10.48 23.93 -19.35
CA TRP A 80 -9.85 23.93 -20.68
C TRP A 80 -10.01 22.59 -21.39
N LEU A 81 -9.94 21.47 -20.64
CA LEU A 81 -10.08 20.14 -21.22
C LEU A 81 -11.53 19.87 -21.61
N TYR A 82 -12.48 20.30 -20.76
CA TYR A 82 -13.91 20.25 -21.08
C TYR A 82 -14.22 20.97 -22.40
N GLN A 83 -13.61 22.13 -22.63
CA GLN A 83 -13.73 22.87 -23.89
C GLN A 83 -13.06 22.15 -25.07
N GLU A 84 -11.84 21.60 -24.89
CA GLU A 84 -11.12 20.87 -25.95
C GLU A 84 -11.83 19.58 -26.40
N ILE A 85 -12.54 18.92 -25.49
CA ILE A 85 -13.38 17.76 -25.83
C ILE A 85 -14.79 18.16 -26.29
N ASN A 86 -15.08 19.46 -26.46
CA ASN A 86 -16.40 20.00 -26.81
C ASN A 86 -17.54 19.52 -25.87
N GLY A 87 -17.22 19.36 -24.59
CA GLY A 87 -18.16 18.86 -23.58
C GLY A 87 -18.57 17.39 -23.74
N ASP A 88 -17.82 16.60 -24.51
CA ASP A 88 -18.09 15.16 -24.76
C ASP A 88 -18.06 14.33 -23.47
N GLY A 89 -19.24 14.03 -22.95
CA GLY A 89 -19.47 13.31 -21.71
C GLY A 89 -20.91 13.45 -21.23
N THR A 90 -21.16 13.10 -19.96
CA THR A 90 -22.49 13.06 -19.36
C THR A 90 -22.52 13.83 -18.06
N TRP A 91 -23.39 14.83 -17.96
CA TRP A 91 -23.77 15.47 -16.70
C TRP A 91 -24.82 14.62 -16.00
N TYR A 92 -24.66 14.37 -14.70
CA TYR A 92 -25.52 13.42 -13.98
C TYR A 92 -26.06 13.91 -12.63
N GLY A 93 -26.14 15.24 -12.47
CA GLY A 93 -26.74 15.87 -11.28
C GLY A 93 -25.86 15.70 -10.05
N GLY A 94 -24.69 16.33 -10.07
CA GLY A 94 -23.67 16.16 -9.02
C GLY A 94 -22.25 15.97 -9.53
N GLY A 95 -22.04 15.87 -10.85
CA GLY A 95 -20.72 15.69 -11.47
C GLY A 95 -20.82 15.60 -12.99
N PHE A 96 -19.66 15.50 -13.64
CA PHE A 96 -19.52 15.30 -15.09
C PHE A 96 -18.64 14.09 -15.35
N SER A 97 -19.18 13.08 -16.05
CA SER A 97 -18.44 11.90 -16.50
C SER A 97 -17.94 12.12 -17.92
N PRO A 98 -16.62 12.34 -18.15
CA PRO A 98 -16.10 12.51 -19.49
C PRO A 98 -16.30 11.26 -20.34
N ASN A 99 -16.50 11.42 -21.65
CA ASN A 99 -16.47 10.28 -22.55
C ASN A 99 -15.06 9.70 -22.61
N TYR A 100 -14.82 8.62 -21.88
CA TYR A 100 -13.52 7.97 -21.78
C TYR A 100 -12.97 7.41 -23.11
N LYS A 101 -13.77 7.36 -24.18
CA LYS A 101 -13.33 6.98 -25.54
C LYS A 101 -12.76 8.16 -26.34
N ASN A 102 -12.92 9.39 -25.85
CA ASN A 102 -12.49 10.57 -26.56
C ASN A 102 -10.94 10.60 -26.70
N PRO A 103 -10.38 10.64 -27.91
CA PRO A 103 -8.94 10.58 -28.12
C PRO A 103 -8.18 11.79 -27.54
N VAL A 104 -8.81 12.96 -27.49
CA VAL A 104 -8.23 14.17 -26.88
C VAL A 104 -8.09 14.00 -25.37
N LEU A 105 -9.08 13.38 -24.73
CA LEU A 105 -9.02 13.04 -23.30
C LEU A 105 -7.91 12.02 -23.03
N ILE A 106 -7.83 10.94 -23.80
CA ILE A 106 -6.81 9.88 -23.65
C ILE A 106 -5.39 10.48 -23.80
N SER A 107 -5.17 11.30 -24.83
CA SER A 107 -3.87 11.94 -25.07
C SER A 107 -3.48 12.90 -23.95
N ASN A 108 -4.41 13.75 -23.48
CA ASN A 108 -4.13 14.62 -22.35
C ASN A 108 -3.93 13.85 -21.04
N HIS A 109 -4.60 12.71 -20.86
CA HIS A 109 -4.38 11.85 -19.71
C HIS A 109 -2.95 11.28 -19.71
N GLN A 110 -2.42 10.85 -20.86
CA GLN A 110 -1.02 10.43 -20.94
C GLN A 110 -0.09 11.55 -20.49
N ARG A 111 -0.33 12.78 -20.98
CA ARG A 111 0.48 13.95 -20.67
C ARG A 111 0.48 14.28 -19.17
N VAL A 112 -0.69 14.31 -18.53
CA VAL A 112 -0.78 14.63 -17.08
C VAL A 112 -0.15 13.54 -16.23
N ILE A 113 -0.37 12.25 -16.55
CA ILE A 113 0.27 11.13 -15.82
C ILE A 113 1.79 11.18 -15.94
N ASN A 114 2.32 11.48 -17.13
CA ASN A 114 3.76 11.68 -17.32
C ASN A 114 4.31 12.84 -16.47
N ALA A 115 3.58 13.96 -16.37
CA ALA A 115 3.99 15.09 -15.54
C ALA A 115 3.99 14.74 -14.04
N ILE A 116 2.97 14.01 -13.55
CA ILE A 116 2.91 13.52 -12.17
C ILE A 116 4.09 12.58 -11.89
N ALA A 117 4.39 11.65 -12.81
CA ALA A 117 5.52 10.74 -12.66
C ALA A 117 6.88 11.46 -12.72
N GLN A 118 7.03 12.47 -13.57
CA GLN A 118 8.23 13.30 -13.59
C GLN A 118 8.46 14.00 -12.25
N ARG A 119 7.37 14.45 -11.58
CA ARG A 119 7.43 15.12 -10.28
C ARG A 119 7.65 14.14 -9.10
N TYR A 120 6.94 13.01 -9.10
CA TYR A 120 6.85 12.13 -7.91
C TYR A 120 7.26 10.68 -8.13
N GLY A 121 7.48 10.23 -9.37
CA GLY A 121 7.70 8.82 -9.73
C GLY A 121 8.91 8.17 -9.06
N ASN A 122 9.93 8.96 -8.71
CA ASN A 122 11.10 8.51 -7.94
C ASN A 122 11.09 8.96 -6.47
N ASN A 123 10.02 9.62 -6.00
CA ASN A 123 9.93 10.10 -4.63
C ASN A 123 9.79 8.90 -3.66
N PRO A 124 10.71 8.71 -2.70
CA PRO A 124 10.62 7.63 -1.71
C PRO A 124 9.40 7.74 -0.79
N GLY A 125 8.86 8.94 -0.58
CA GLY A 125 7.65 9.19 0.19
C GLY A 125 6.39 8.60 -0.46
N LEU A 126 6.40 8.33 -1.76
CA LEU A 126 5.28 7.74 -2.49
C LEU A 126 5.36 6.21 -2.46
N ALA A 127 4.45 5.58 -1.72
CA ALA A 127 4.39 4.14 -1.55
C ALA A 127 3.73 3.42 -2.73
N PHE A 128 2.51 3.85 -3.08
CA PHE A 128 1.63 3.13 -3.98
C PHE A 128 0.93 4.11 -4.94
N ILE A 129 0.67 3.65 -6.16
CA ILE A 129 -0.26 4.30 -7.09
C ILE A 129 -1.50 3.43 -7.18
N GLN A 130 -2.61 3.94 -6.66
CA GLN A 130 -3.91 3.35 -6.87
C GLN A 130 -4.45 3.92 -8.17
N LEU A 131 -4.58 3.09 -9.21
CA LEU A 131 -5.04 3.55 -10.51
C LEU A 131 -6.48 4.04 -10.37
N GLY A 132 -6.66 5.29 -10.77
CA GLY A 132 -7.96 5.92 -10.88
C GLY A 132 -8.25 6.30 -12.32
N SER A 133 -8.52 7.59 -12.52
CA SER A 133 -8.86 8.25 -13.78
C SER A 133 -10.27 7.99 -14.28
N ILE A 134 -10.60 6.73 -14.59
CA ILE A 134 -11.86 6.41 -15.25
C ILE A 134 -12.90 5.90 -14.25
N GLY A 135 -14.16 6.32 -14.47
CA GLY A 135 -15.27 6.02 -13.59
C GLY A 135 -15.35 6.94 -12.37
N HIS A 136 -16.49 6.89 -11.69
CA HIS A 136 -16.77 7.59 -10.45
C HIS A 136 -15.75 7.24 -9.37
N TRP A 137 -15.23 8.26 -8.68
CA TRP A 137 -14.15 8.15 -7.69
C TRP A 137 -12.84 7.52 -8.23
N GLY A 138 -12.72 7.39 -9.56
CA GLY A 138 -11.65 6.64 -10.22
C GLY A 138 -11.77 5.12 -10.06
N GLU A 139 -12.94 4.57 -9.78
CA GLU A 139 -13.11 3.15 -9.43
C GLU A 139 -13.42 2.23 -10.63
N PHE A 140 -13.22 2.69 -11.87
CA PHE A 140 -13.50 1.88 -13.07
C PHE A 140 -14.97 1.41 -13.14
N HIS A 141 -15.88 2.25 -12.64
CA HIS A 141 -17.31 2.09 -12.81
C HIS A 141 -18.04 3.42 -12.79
N THR A 142 -19.25 3.46 -13.33
CA THR A 142 -20.13 4.64 -13.41
C THR A 142 -21.41 4.36 -12.61
N VAL A 143 -21.26 3.94 -11.36
CA VAL A 143 -22.38 3.56 -10.47
C VAL A 143 -22.47 4.55 -9.34
N TYR A 144 -23.51 5.39 -9.35
CA TYR A 144 -23.83 6.29 -8.25
C TYR A 144 -25.32 6.25 -7.89
N LEU A 145 -26.19 6.50 -8.87
CA LEU A 145 -27.65 6.47 -8.72
C LEU A 145 -28.27 5.39 -9.61
N LYS A 146 -28.12 5.52 -10.93
CA LYS A 146 -28.38 4.51 -11.96
C LYS A 146 -27.37 4.68 -13.09
N ALA A 147 -26.80 3.57 -13.58
CA ALA A 147 -25.75 3.62 -14.60
C ALA A 147 -26.22 4.24 -15.93
N SER A 148 -27.51 4.12 -16.28
CA SER A 148 -28.08 4.74 -17.51
C SER A 148 -28.00 6.26 -17.52
N ASP A 149 -27.89 6.88 -16.34
CA ASP A 149 -28.05 8.32 -16.18
C ASP A 149 -26.73 9.01 -15.79
N THR A 150 -25.63 8.24 -15.67
CA THR A 150 -24.39 8.71 -15.03
C THR A 150 -23.10 8.51 -15.84
N GLY A 151 -23.23 8.15 -17.13
CA GLY A 151 -22.12 7.90 -18.05
C GLY A 151 -21.85 6.40 -18.26
N TYR A 152 -21.02 6.06 -19.27
CA TYR A 152 -20.69 4.68 -19.60
C TYR A 152 -19.19 4.42 -19.48
N MET A 153 -18.84 3.27 -18.91
CA MET A 153 -17.48 2.75 -18.98
C MET A 153 -17.13 2.39 -20.43
N PRO A 154 -15.90 2.69 -20.89
CA PRO A 154 -15.46 2.28 -22.20
C PRO A 154 -15.12 0.78 -22.22
N SER A 155 -14.80 0.23 -23.40
CA SER A 155 -14.37 -1.18 -23.48
C SER A 155 -13.07 -1.42 -22.69
N ILE A 156 -12.77 -2.68 -22.39
CA ILE A 156 -11.49 -3.06 -21.75
C ILE A 156 -10.29 -2.55 -22.56
N SER A 157 -10.34 -2.62 -23.89
CA SER A 157 -9.26 -2.12 -24.76
C SER A 157 -8.98 -0.63 -24.57
N ILE A 158 -10.03 0.20 -24.48
CA ILE A 158 -9.86 1.64 -24.21
C ILE A 158 -9.41 1.86 -22.76
N SER A 159 -10.00 1.16 -21.78
CA SER A 159 -9.57 1.23 -20.38
C SER A 159 -8.08 0.92 -20.22
N ASN A 160 -7.56 -0.06 -20.97
CA ASN A 160 -6.15 -0.43 -20.97
C ASN A 160 -5.22 0.68 -21.47
N GLN A 161 -5.69 1.63 -22.30
CA GLN A 161 -4.87 2.77 -22.71
C GLN A 161 -4.54 3.66 -21.50
N TYR A 162 -5.54 3.95 -20.65
CA TYR A 162 -5.34 4.69 -19.41
C TYR A 162 -4.37 3.98 -18.47
N VAL A 163 -4.54 2.66 -18.29
CA VAL A 163 -3.65 1.82 -17.47
C VAL A 163 -2.22 1.83 -18.00
N SER A 164 -2.04 1.76 -19.32
CA SER A 164 -0.73 1.76 -19.98
C SER A 164 0.05 3.05 -19.74
N HIS A 165 -0.62 4.18 -19.57
CA HIS A 165 0.02 5.44 -19.18
C HIS A 165 0.68 5.33 -17.80
N TYR A 166 0.01 4.72 -16.82
CA TYR A 166 0.60 4.49 -15.49
C TYR A 166 1.76 3.50 -15.53
N LEU A 167 1.60 2.39 -16.25
CA LEU A 167 2.66 1.38 -16.42
C LEU A 167 3.94 1.99 -17.00
N SER A 168 3.79 2.84 -18.02
CA SER A 168 4.91 3.51 -18.67
C SER A 168 5.57 4.55 -17.75
N ALA A 169 4.75 5.31 -17.01
CA ALA A 169 5.23 6.44 -16.22
C ALA A 169 5.80 6.03 -14.85
N PHE A 170 5.31 4.95 -14.24
CA PHE A 170 5.61 4.54 -12.87
C PHE A 170 6.27 3.15 -12.78
N ALA A 171 7.28 2.88 -13.60
CA ALA A 171 7.96 1.57 -13.67
C ALA A 171 8.50 1.05 -12.32
N ASN A 172 8.84 1.93 -11.37
CA ASN A 172 9.42 1.58 -10.07
C ASN A 172 8.40 1.64 -8.90
N LYS A 173 7.10 1.82 -9.19
CA LYS A 173 6.07 1.89 -8.15
C LYS A 173 5.13 0.69 -8.23
N LYS A 174 4.57 0.34 -7.08
CA LYS A 174 3.52 -0.67 -6.99
C LYS A 174 2.20 -0.04 -7.40
N LEU A 175 1.59 -0.61 -8.44
CA LEU A 175 0.33 -0.19 -9.03
C LEU A 175 -0.81 -1.08 -8.53
N LEU A 176 -1.98 -0.49 -8.29
CA LEU A 176 -3.18 -1.22 -7.86
C LEU A 176 -4.37 -0.90 -8.76
N MET A 177 -5.21 -1.88 -9.06
CA MET A 177 -6.47 -1.68 -9.82
C MET A 177 -7.70 -2.14 -9.03
N ARG A 178 -8.87 -1.54 -9.29
CA ARG A 178 -10.13 -1.88 -8.59
C ARG A 178 -10.54 -3.35 -8.75
N ARG A 179 -10.20 -3.94 -9.89
CA ARG A 179 -10.68 -5.25 -10.35
C ARG A 179 -9.56 -6.03 -11.07
N PRO A 180 -9.64 -7.37 -11.16
CA PRO A 180 -8.61 -8.18 -11.80
C PRO A 180 -8.70 -8.11 -13.33
N PHE A 181 -8.32 -6.98 -13.92
CA PHE A 181 -8.20 -6.85 -15.38
C PHE A 181 -7.03 -7.71 -15.90
N GLN A 182 -7.09 -8.16 -17.15
CA GLN A 182 -5.99 -8.92 -17.76
C GLN A 182 -4.65 -8.16 -17.72
N ILE A 183 -4.67 -6.85 -18.02
CA ILE A 183 -3.48 -6.00 -17.93
C ILE A 183 -2.92 -5.91 -16.50
N ALA A 184 -3.77 -6.01 -15.47
CA ALA A 184 -3.33 -6.03 -14.06
C ALA A 184 -2.58 -7.32 -13.76
N LYS A 185 -3.10 -8.46 -14.24
CA LYS A 185 -2.47 -9.78 -14.12
C LYS A 185 -1.12 -9.82 -14.82
N ASP A 186 -1.06 -9.38 -16.07
CA ASP A 186 0.15 -9.44 -16.91
C ASP A 186 1.29 -8.57 -16.35
N ASN A 187 0.95 -7.56 -15.54
CA ASN A 187 1.92 -6.61 -14.97
C ASN A 187 2.07 -6.73 -13.44
N ASN A 188 1.61 -7.82 -12.82
CA ASN A 188 1.75 -8.08 -11.39
C ASN A 188 1.24 -6.92 -10.50
N MET A 189 0.08 -6.35 -10.84
CA MET A 189 -0.54 -5.28 -10.05
C MET A 189 -1.22 -5.82 -8.78
N GLY A 190 -1.28 -4.97 -7.76
CA GLY A 190 -2.17 -5.16 -6.62
C GLY A 190 -3.63 -4.90 -6.98
N LEU A 191 -4.55 -5.21 -6.06
CA LEU A 191 -5.98 -4.94 -6.21
C LEU A 191 -6.52 -4.13 -5.04
N TYR A 192 -7.61 -3.41 -5.25
CA TYR A 192 -8.28 -2.68 -4.17
C TYR A 192 -9.81 -2.82 -4.17
N ASN A 193 -10.39 -2.81 -2.98
CA ASN A 193 -11.82 -2.91 -2.72
C ASN A 193 -12.33 -1.75 -1.84
N ASP A 194 -12.91 -0.73 -2.48
CA ASP A 194 -13.49 0.43 -1.78
C ASP A 194 -14.89 0.15 -1.18
N MET A 195 -15.25 -1.14 -1.07
CA MET A 195 -16.44 -1.63 -0.38
C MET A 195 -16.09 -2.61 0.76
N PHE A 196 -14.88 -2.50 1.32
CA PHE A 196 -14.43 -3.41 2.38
C PHE A 196 -15.36 -3.35 3.60
N GLY A 197 -15.50 -4.48 4.29
CA GLY A 197 -16.33 -4.62 5.48
C GLY A 197 -17.79 -4.96 5.19
N ASP A 198 -18.35 -4.50 4.06
CA ASP A 198 -19.61 -5.06 3.57
C ASP A 198 -19.36 -6.52 3.17
N LYS A 199 -20.09 -7.43 3.82
CA LYS A 199 -19.86 -8.87 3.67
C LYS A 199 -20.06 -9.33 2.24
N ALA A 200 -21.21 -9.00 1.65
CA ALA A 200 -21.58 -9.50 0.33
C ALA A 200 -20.64 -8.95 -0.74
N GLU A 201 -20.29 -7.68 -0.61
CA GLU A 201 -19.39 -6.98 -1.53
C GLU A 201 -17.94 -7.45 -1.40
N THR A 202 -17.45 -7.62 -0.19
CA THR A 202 -16.07 -8.10 0.05
C THR A 202 -15.92 -9.56 -0.36
N GLU A 203 -16.87 -10.43 -0.03
CA GLU A 203 -16.87 -11.82 -0.51
C GLU A 203 -16.99 -11.90 -2.03
N ARG A 204 -17.73 -10.98 -2.66
CA ARG A 204 -17.81 -10.88 -4.12
C ARG A 204 -16.45 -10.50 -4.71
N HIS A 205 -15.75 -9.53 -4.11
CA HIS A 205 -14.38 -9.18 -4.51
C HIS A 205 -13.43 -10.39 -4.40
N ILE A 206 -13.51 -11.14 -3.29
CA ILE A 206 -12.74 -12.38 -3.07
C ILE A 206 -13.03 -13.41 -4.17
N ARG A 207 -14.30 -13.68 -4.47
CA ARG A 207 -14.68 -14.59 -5.56
C ARG A 207 -14.13 -14.12 -6.91
N TYR A 208 -14.17 -12.81 -7.19
CA TYR A 208 -13.67 -12.27 -8.45
C TYR A 208 -12.17 -12.45 -8.63
N PHE A 209 -11.34 -12.16 -7.62
CA PHE A 209 -9.91 -12.39 -7.78
C PHE A 209 -9.55 -13.88 -7.71
N ASN A 210 -10.31 -14.72 -7.02
CA ASN A 210 -10.03 -16.16 -6.97
C ASN A 210 -10.41 -16.91 -8.24
N ASN A 211 -11.56 -16.58 -8.82
CA ASN A 211 -12.17 -17.39 -9.88
C ASN A 211 -12.22 -16.67 -11.24
N GLY A 212 -11.96 -15.36 -11.26
CA GLY A 212 -12.33 -14.53 -12.39
C GLY A 212 -13.86 -14.41 -12.52
N TYR A 213 -14.30 -13.63 -13.50
CA TYR A 213 -15.73 -13.49 -13.82
C TYR A 213 -15.91 -12.88 -15.21
N ALA A 214 -17.09 -13.06 -15.79
CA ALA A 214 -17.54 -12.30 -16.96
C ALA A 214 -18.51 -11.21 -16.52
N ASN A 215 -18.43 -10.05 -17.17
CA ASN A 215 -19.38 -8.96 -16.99
C ASN A 215 -20.07 -8.67 -18.32
N PRO A 216 -21.41 -8.72 -18.40
CA PRO A 216 -22.15 -8.41 -19.62
C PRO A 216 -22.22 -6.89 -19.94
N GLY A 217 -21.44 -6.05 -19.27
CA GLY A 217 -21.41 -4.59 -19.53
C GLY A 217 -22.56 -3.82 -18.88
N ASN A 218 -23.29 -4.46 -17.97
CA ASN A 218 -24.41 -3.84 -17.26
C ASN A 218 -23.93 -3.12 -16.00
N TRP A 219 -24.78 -2.22 -15.49
CA TRP A 219 -24.55 -1.51 -14.22
C TRP A 219 -23.28 -0.68 -14.21
N GLY A 220 -22.94 -0.01 -15.31
CA GLY A 220 -21.86 0.98 -15.32
C GLY A 220 -20.45 0.40 -15.23
N PHE A 221 -20.25 -0.87 -15.57
CA PHE A 221 -18.94 -1.51 -15.64
C PHE A 221 -18.60 -1.90 -17.08
N ALA A 222 -17.31 -1.99 -17.42
CA ALA A 222 -16.89 -2.43 -18.74
C ALA A 222 -17.26 -3.91 -18.99
N GLU A 223 -17.85 -4.18 -20.16
CA GLU A 223 -18.11 -5.53 -20.65
C GLU A 223 -16.81 -6.30 -20.88
N GLY A 224 -16.82 -7.59 -20.53
CA GLY A 224 -15.76 -8.52 -20.89
C GLY A 224 -15.46 -9.54 -19.80
N THR A 225 -14.38 -10.28 -20.03
CA THR A 225 -13.89 -11.32 -19.11
C THR A 225 -12.72 -10.80 -18.29
N TYR A 226 -12.78 -11.04 -16.99
CA TYR A 226 -11.78 -10.65 -16.01
C TYR A 226 -11.13 -11.93 -15.46
N PRO A 227 -9.81 -12.11 -15.59
CA PRO A 227 -9.14 -13.33 -15.15
C PRO A 227 -9.14 -13.50 -13.63
N ALA A 228 -8.93 -14.75 -13.21
CA ALA A 228 -8.49 -15.05 -11.86
C ALA A 228 -7.07 -14.53 -11.62
N MET A 229 -6.86 -13.94 -10.45
CA MET A 229 -5.59 -13.49 -9.88
C MET A 229 -5.45 -13.93 -8.39
N PRO A 230 -5.66 -15.21 -8.01
CA PRO A 230 -5.72 -15.63 -6.60
C PRO A 230 -4.44 -15.33 -5.79
N ASP A 231 -3.31 -15.23 -6.48
CA ASP A 231 -1.99 -15.01 -5.89
C ASP A 231 -1.51 -13.55 -5.96
N PHE A 232 -2.37 -12.60 -6.37
CA PHE A 232 -1.96 -11.20 -6.57
C PHE A 232 -1.32 -10.58 -5.32
N TRP A 233 -1.89 -10.92 -4.16
CA TRP A 233 -1.47 -10.45 -2.86
C TRP A 233 -0.04 -10.88 -2.49
N LYS A 234 0.55 -11.87 -3.18
CA LYS A 234 1.94 -12.29 -2.96
C LYS A 234 2.96 -11.30 -3.55
N TYR A 235 2.58 -10.51 -4.56
CA TYR A 235 3.49 -9.60 -5.26
C TYR A 235 3.04 -8.12 -5.29
N GLY A 236 1.76 -7.86 -5.05
CA GLY A 236 1.15 -6.55 -4.96
C GLY A 236 0.17 -6.46 -3.78
N PRO A 237 -0.06 -5.28 -3.22
CA PRO A 237 -0.95 -5.12 -2.07
C PRO A 237 -2.42 -5.38 -2.43
N SER A 238 -3.16 -5.93 -1.47
CA SER A 238 -4.62 -5.87 -1.42
C SER A 238 -5.03 -4.71 -0.53
N ALA A 239 -5.88 -3.82 -1.02
CA ALA A 239 -6.19 -2.57 -0.34
C ALA A 239 -7.66 -2.18 -0.48
N GLY A 240 -7.99 -0.93 -0.13
CA GLY A 240 -9.29 -0.34 -0.34
C GLY A 240 -9.73 0.51 0.85
N GLU A 241 -11.02 0.69 1.03
CA GLU A 241 -11.60 1.41 2.16
C GLU A 241 -12.90 0.78 2.62
N PHE A 242 -13.35 1.14 3.82
CA PHE A 242 -14.65 0.68 4.30
C PHE A 242 -15.80 1.21 3.44
N GLY A 243 -16.69 0.33 3.01
CA GLY A 243 -17.83 0.68 2.13
C GLY A 243 -18.95 1.50 2.79
N GLY A 244 -18.83 1.81 4.08
CA GLY A 244 -19.83 2.56 4.85
C GLY A 244 -19.28 3.06 6.19
N PRO A 245 -20.15 3.50 7.12
CA PRO A 245 -19.74 4.01 8.42
C PRO A 245 -18.84 3.02 9.17
N VAL A 246 -17.59 3.39 9.45
CA VAL A 246 -16.57 2.47 10.00
C VAL A 246 -17.01 1.82 11.31
N SER A 247 -17.79 2.53 12.13
CA SER A 247 -18.33 2.03 13.40
C SER A 247 -19.15 0.74 13.25
N GLN A 248 -19.84 0.55 12.13
CA GLN A 248 -20.66 -0.65 11.90
C GLN A 248 -19.79 -1.91 11.77
N PHE A 249 -18.58 -1.77 11.21
CA PHE A 249 -17.66 -2.88 10.95
C PHE A 249 -16.71 -3.16 12.11
N LEU A 250 -16.63 -2.24 13.09
CA LEU A 250 -15.75 -2.36 14.27
C LEU A 250 -16.54 -2.55 15.58
N SER A 251 -17.83 -2.84 15.50
CA SER A 251 -18.62 -3.24 16.67
C SER A 251 -18.20 -4.62 17.19
N ASP A 252 -18.50 -4.92 18.46
CA ASP A 252 -18.20 -6.22 19.07
C ASP A 252 -18.87 -7.40 18.36
N ILE A 253 -19.99 -7.14 17.66
CA ILE A 253 -20.73 -8.14 16.89
C ILE A 253 -20.09 -8.35 15.51
N ALA A 254 -19.58 -7.28 14.88
CA ALA A 254 -19.09 -7.33 13.51
C ALA A 254 -17.59 -7.65 13.41
N ILE A 255 -16.79 -7.38 14.46
CA ILE A 255 -15.33 -7.41 14.36
C ILE A 255 -14.76 -8.76 13.89
N SER A 256 -15.33 -9.88 14.37
CA SER A 256 -14.89 -11.22 13.94
C SER A 256 -15.07 -11.43 12.43
N GLN A 257 -16.19 -10.96 11.86
CA GLN A 257 -16.41 -11.01 10.41
C GLN A 257 -15.45 -10.09 9.68
N THR A 258 -15.27 -8.85 10.15
CA THR A 258 -14.35 -7.90 9.53
C THR A 258 -12.92 -8.43 9.51
N MET A 259 -12.48 -9.10 10.58
CA MET A 259 -11.18 -9.73 10.63
C MET A 259 -11.04 -10.90 9.66
N TRP A 260 -12.07 -11.75 9.56
CA TRP A 260 -12.09 -12.82 8.56
C TRP A 260 -12.00 -12.27 7.13
N LEU A 261 -12.80 -11.25 6.81
CA LEU A 261 -12.75 -10.56 5.51
C LEU A 261 -11.36 -9.98 5.21
N ALA A 262 -10.71 -9.38 6.21
CA ALA A 262 -9.35 -8.86 6.05
C ALA A 262 -8.32 -9.94 5.77
N GLN A 263 -8.44 -11.10 6.42
CA GLN A 263 -7.57 -12.26 6.23
C GLN A 263 -7.76 -12.89 4.84
N GLU A 264 -8.99 -13.21 4.47
CA GLU A 264 -9.32 -13.83 3.18
C GLU A 264 -9.02 -12.92 1.99
N SER A 265 -9.11 -11.59 2.19
CA SER A 265 -8.74 -10.61 1.17
C SER A 265 -7.24 -10.30 1.15
N HIS A 266 -6.43 -10.86 2.07
CA HIS A 266 -5.01 -10.55 2.24
C HIS A 266 -4.73 -9.04 2.40
N THR A 267 -5.58 -8.35 3.17
CA THR A 267 -5.62 -6.88 3.22
C THR A 267 -4.35 -6.28 3.80
N SER A 268 -3.63 -5.50 3.00
CA SER A 268 -2.39 -4.81 3.36
C SER A 268 -2.64 -3.49 4.08
N PHE A 269 -3.56 -2.67 3.57
CA PHE A 269 -3.93 -1.39 4.16
C PHE A 269 -5.38 -1.00 3.83
N LEU A 270 -5.96 -0.09 4.63
CA LEU A 270 -7.32 0.43 4.45
C LEU A 270 -7.39 1.95 4.60
N GLY A 271 -8.02 2.63 3.65
CA GLY A 271 -8.34 4.05 3.65
C GLY A 271 -8.63 4.61 2.24
N PRO A 272 -9.17 5.84 2.13
CA PRO A 272 -9.24 6.84 3.19
C PRO A 272 -10.31 6.62 4.25
N ARG A 273 -11.43 5.95 3.95
CA ARG A 273 -12.45 5.62 4.96
C ARG A 273 -11.94 4.50 5.90
N CYS A 274 -11.32 4.90 7.00
CA CYS A 274 -10.68 4.04 8.00
C CYS A 274 -10.83 4.64 9.42
N PRO A 275 -10.61 3.87 10.51
CA PRO A 275 -10.80 4.34 11.88
C PRO A 275 -9.60 5.15 12.39
N ALA A 276 -9.10 6.15 11.64
CA ALA A 276 -7.91 6.91 12.07
C ALA A 276 -8.22 8.03 13.10
N ASP A 277 -9.44 8.59 13.07
CA ASP A 277 -9.85 9.71 13.92
C ASP A 277 -10.12 9.37 15.39
N PRO A 278 -10.78 8.24 15.75
CA PRO A 278 -11.18 7.96 17.13
C PRO A 278 -10.01 8.05 18.09
N ALA A 279 -10.22 8.69 19.25
CA ALA A 279 -9.20 8.82 20.28
C ALA A 279 -8.65 7.45 20.73
N GLN A 280 -7.36 7.38 21.03
CA GLN A 280 -6.78 6.17 21.61
C GLN A 280 -7.44 5.86 22.97
N GLY A 281 -7.81 4.61 23.18
CA GLY A 281 -8.53 4.17 24.39
C GLY A 281 -10.04 4.45 24.36
N SER A 282 -10.58 4.93 23.24
CA SER A 282 -12.03 5.01 23.03
C SER A 282 -12.69 3.63 23.02
N ALA A 283 -14.02 3.58 23.16
CA ALA A 283 -14.79 2.32 23.19
C ALA A 283 -14.43 1.28 22.09
N PRO A 284 -14.21 1.65 20.81
CA PRO A 284 -13.83 0.68 19.78
C PRO A 284 -12.34 0.30 19.76
N GLN A 285 -11.50 0.82 20.67
CA GLN A 285 -10.03 0.66 20.60
C GLN A 285 -9.60 -0.80 20.49
N LYS A 286 -10.17 -1.69 21.30
CA LYS A 286 -9.84 -3.13 21.25
C LYS A 286 -10.07 -3.74 19.86
N ASN A 287 -11.11 -3.29 19.14
CA ASN A 287 -11.47 -3.81 17.83
C ASN A 287 -10.63 -3.15 16.73
N ILE A 288 -10.30 -1.86 16.88
CA ILE A 288 -9.34 -1.16 16.02
C ILE A 288 -7.98 -1.87 16.09
N ASP A 289 -7.49 -2.18 17.30
CA ASP A 289 -6.22 -2.85 17.52
C ASP A 289 -6.25 -4.29 16.98
N ALA A 290 -7.33 -5.03 17.22
CA ALA A 290 -7.48 -6.40 16.73
C ALA A 290 -7.40 -6.47 15.19
N LEU A 291 -8.09 -5.58 14.48
CA LEU A 291 -8.03 -5.52 13.02
C LEU A 291 -6.67 -5.02 12.53
N HIS A 292 -6.14 -3.93 13.11
CA HIS A 292 -4.82 -3.42 12.75
C HIS A 292 -3.71 -4.48 12.96
N ASN A 293 -3.89 -5.39 13.93
CA ASN A 293 -3.00 -6.49 14.23
C ASN A 293 -2.98 -7.64 13.22
N ILE A 294 -3.82 -7.59 12.19
CA ILE A 294 -3.78 -8.56 11.08
C ILE A 294 -3.54 -7.91 9.72
N LEU A 295 -3.70 -6.59 9.56
CA LEU A 295 -3.42 -5.93 8.29
C LEU A 295 -1.94 -5.99 7.93
N GLY A 296 -1.64 -6.22 6.65
CA GLY A 296 -0.28 -6.20 6.11
C GLY A 296 0.59 -7.31 6.68
N TYR A 297 1.84 -6.97 6.97
CA TYR A 297 2.84 -7.88 7.52
C TYR A 297 3.02 -7.68 9.02
N ARG A 298 3.42 -8.73 9.71
CA ARG A 298 3.79 -8.67 11.14
C ARG A 298 4.80 -9.75 11.46
N PHE A 299 6.07 -9.41 11.29
CA PHE A 299 7.16 -10.36 11.50
C PHE A 299 7.42 -10.60 12.98
N VAL A 300 7.43 -11.87 13.36
CA VAL A 300 7.79 -12.37 14.69
C VAL A 300 8.95 -13.33 14.50
N LEU A 301 10.11 -13.03 15.09
CA LEU A 301 11.18 -13.99 15.20
C LEU A 301 10.83 -14.97 16.34
N ARG A 302 10.65 -16.25 15.99
CA ARG A 302 10.21 -17.29 16.93
C ARG A 302 11.38 -17.95 17.63
N THR A 303 12.39 -18.32 16.85
CA THR A 303 13.59 -18.99 17.37
C THR A 303 14.82 -18.50 16.62
N THR A 304 15.94 -18.53 17.31
CA THR A 304 17.27 -18.32 16.76
C THR A 304 18.17 -19.42 17.30
N SER A 305 18.96 -20.03 16.43
CA SER A 305 19.96 -21.03 16.79
C SER A 305 21.29 -20.63 16.18
N THR A 306 22.33 -20.59 17.02
CA THR A 306 23.70 -20.25 16.60
C THR A 306 24.71 -20.89 17.55
N GLN A 307 25.97 -20.95 17.13
CA GLN A 307 27.07 -21.39 17.98
C GLN A 307 27.41 -20.29 18.99
N GLN A 308 27.45 -20.65 20.27
CA GLN A 308 27.73 -19.68 21.33
C GLN A 308 29.22 -19.38 21.48
N ASN A 309 30.12 -20.35 21.23
CA ASN A 309 31.57 -20.13 21.30
C ASN A 309 32.14 -20.14 19.87
N ILE A 310 32.84 -19.08 19.50
CA ILE A 310 33.35 -18.86 18.14
C ILE A 310 34.79 -18.33 18.19
N GLN A 311 35.53 -18.50 17.09
CA GLN A 311 36.86 -17.93 16.93
C GLN A 311 36.82 -16.71 15.99
N PRO A 312 37.69 -15.70 16.19
CA PRO A 312 37.92 -14.67 15.18
C PRO A 312 38.20 -15.29 13.80
N GLY A 313 37.65 -14.70 12.73
CA GLY A 313 37.81 -15.22 11.37
C GLY A 313 36.93 -16.41 10.98
N SER A 314 36.21 -16.99 11.94
CA SER A 314 35.32 -18.11 11.66
C SER A 314 34.05 -17.70 10.91
N MET A 315 33.40 -18.70 10.34
CA MET A 315 32.09 -18.60 9.69
C MET A 315 31.05 -19.26 10.60
N VAL A 316 30.13 -18.45 11.15
CA VAL A 316 29.20 -18.89 12.19
C VAL A 316 27.81 -19.11 11.60
N PRO A 317 27.24 -20.32 11.68
CA PRO A 317 25.88 -20.54 11.22
C PRO A 317 24.87 -19.87 12.17
N VAL A 318 23.87 -19.24 11.58
CA VAL A 318 22.72 -18.64 12.26
C VAL A 318 21.45 -19.10 11.56
N SER A 319 20.67 -19.92 12.25
CA SER A 319 19.34 -20.35 11.80
C SER A 319 18.27 -19.54 12.52
N MET A 320 17.26 -19.07 11.79
CA MET A 320 16.15 -18.30 12.34
C MET A 320 14.81 -18.81 11.80
N VAL A 321 13.83 -18.93 12.69
CA VAL A 321 12.44 -19.22 12.31
C VAL A 321 11.61 -17.96 12.51
N TRP A 322 11.11 -17.42 11.41
CA TRP A 322 10.23 -16.25 11.37
C TRP A 322 8.79 -16.68 11.19
N ASN A 323 7.87 -15.88 11.71
CA ASN A 323 6.46 -16.03 11.48
C ASN A 323 5.86 -14.66 11.11
N ASN A 324 5.33 -14.53 9.90
CA ASN A 324 4.49 -13.40 9.54
C ASN A 324 3.06 -13.67 10.06
N LYS A 325 2.65 -12.92 11.07
CA LYS A 325 1.29 -12.98 11.67
C LYS A 325 0.27 -12.07 10.99
N GLY A 326 0.68 -11.29 10.01
CA GLY A 326 -0.24 -10.46 9.22
C GLY A 326 -0.90 -11.26 8.10
N SER A 327 -1.84 -10.64 7.38
CA SER A 327 -2.57 -11.24 6.26
C SER A 327 -1.86 -11.11 4.92
N ALA A 328 -0.77 -10.34 4.82
CA ALA A 328 -0.01 -10.09 3.59
C ALA A 328 1.51 -10.02 3.84
N PRO A 329 2.35 -10.21 2.80
CA PRO A 329 3.79 -10.01 2.91
C PRO A 329 4.18 -8.53 2.90
N PHE A 330 5.47 -8.27 3.11
CA PHE A 330 6.08 -6.97 2.83
C PHE A 330 6.47 -6.89 1.35
N TYR A 331 6.24 -5.77 0.65
CA TYR A 331 6.43 -5.71 -0.80
C TYR A 331 7.73 -5.06 -1.28
N PHE A 332 8.55 -4.54 -0.35
CA PHE A 332 9.76 -3.77 -0.67
C PHE A 332 11.02 -4.55 -0.30
N LYS A 333 12.08 -4.38 -1.09
CA LYS A 333 13.34 -5.11 -0.88
C LYS A 333 14.15 -4.42 0.21
N TRP A 334 13.82 -4.69 1.46
CA TRP A 334 14.56 -4.16 2.62
C TRP A 334 15.51 -5.22 3.17
N PRO A 335 16.80 -4.89 3.37
CA PRO A 335 17.76 -5.87 3.82
C PRO A 335 17.52 -6.29 5.27
N LEU A 336 17.59 -7.59 5.52
CA LEU A 336 17.76 -8.14 6.85
C LEU A 336 19.23 -8.00 7.26
N GLU A 337 19.47 -7.48 8.46
CA GLU A 337 20.79 -7.28 9.03
C GLU A 337 20.95 -8.11 10.30
N LEU A 338 22.06 -8.83 10.39
CA LEU A 338 22.62 -9.36 11.62
C LEU A 338 23.78 -8.47 12.07
N SER A 339 23.96 -8.29 13.37
CA SER A 339 25.02 -7.44 13.91
C SER A 339 25.54 -7.92 15.25
N LEU A 340 26.78 -7.54 15.57
CA LEU A 340 27.41 -7.80 16.87
C LEU A 340 27.58 -6.49 17.63
N ALA A 341 27.09 -6.46 18.86
CA ALA A 341 27.33 -5.36 19.80
C ALA A 341 28.34 -5.78 20.86
N ASP A 342 29.31 -4.91 21.18
CA ASP A 342 30.23 -5.13 22.30
C ASP A 342 29.53 -4.93 23.66
N SER A 343 30.28 -5.12 24.76
CA SER A 343 29.77 -4.97 26.14
C SER A 343 29.26 -3.56 26.46
N THR A 344 29.70 -2.54 25.73
CA THR A 344 29.18 -1.15 25.85
C THR A 344 27.90 -0.94 25.05
N GLY A 345 27.48 -1.95 24.29
CA GLY A 345 26.34 -1.89 23.39
C GLY A 345 26.66 -1.25 22.04
N ARG A 346 27.92 -0.97 21.71
CA ARG A 346 28.30 -0.39 20.42
C ARG A 346 28.33 -1.48 19.35
N ILE A 347 27.72 -1.22 18.20
CA ILE A 347 27.76 -2.14 17.05
C ILE A 347 29.17 -2.15 16.46
N VAL A 348 29.86 -3.29 16.56
CA VAL A 348 31.22 -3.50 16.04
C VAL A 348 31.23 -4.22 14.70
N ARG A 349 30.14 -4.91 14.35
CA ARG A 349 29.99 -5.59 13.07
C ARG A 349 28.54 -5.57 12.60
N ARG A 350 28.34 -5.35 11.29
CA ARG A 350 27.06 -5.50 10.59
C ARG A 350 27.25 -6.48 9.43
N ILE A 351 26.26 -7.32 9.20
CA ILE A 351 26.18 -8.30 8.13
C ILE A 351 24.78 -8.18 7.51
N THR A 352 24.72 -7.79 6.25
CA THR A 352 23.48 -7.89 5.47
C THR A 352 23.33 -9.31 4.96
N THR A 353 22.17 -9.93 5.21
CA THR A 353 21.88 -11.27 4.68
C THR A 353 21.40 -11.20 3.24
N ASN A 354 21.36 -12.36 2.57
CA ASN A 354 20.82 -12.48 1.21
C ASN A 354 19.31 -12.77 1.19
N ASP A 355 18.65 -12.79 2.36
CA ASP A 355 17.24 -13.12 2.46
C ASP A 355 16.34 -12.05 1.82
N ASP A 356 15.36 -12.48 1.06
CA ASP A 356 14.33 -11.60 0.51
C ASP A 356 13.07 -11.66 1.37
N ILE A 357 12.93 -10.68 2.27
CA ILE A 357 11.79 -10.62 3.20
C ILE A 357 10.43 -10.46 2.49
N ARG A 358 10.41 -10.15 1.19
CA ARG A 358 9.18 -10.11 0.40
C ARG A 358 8.55 -11.49 0.21
N THR A 359 9.37 -12.54 0.36
CA THR A 359 8.93 -13.94 0.27
C THR A 359 8.38 -14.47 1.60
N TRP A 360 8.44 -13.69 2.68
CA TRP A 360 7.93 -14.09 3.99
C TRP A 360 6.41 -13.91 4.04
N LEU A 361 5.72 -14.81 3.33
CA LEU A 361 4.26 -14.88 3.29
C LEU A 361 3.67 -15.12 4.70
N PRO A 362 2.37 -14.83 4.93
CA PRO A 362 1.69 -15.23 6.16
C PRO A 362 1.97 -16.70 6.52
N GLY A 363 2.36 -16.94 7.77
CA GLY A 363 2.84 -18.25 8.21
C GLY A 363 4.33 -18.25 8.55
N THR A 364 4.96 -19.42 8.49
CA THR A 364 6.33 -19.66 8.98
C THR A 364 7.34 -19.65 7.85
N THR A 365 8.50 -19.03 8.06
CA THR A 365 9.64 -19.07 7.16
C THR A 365 10.91 -19.37 7.95
N THR A 366 11.68 -20.35 7.49
CA THR A 366 13.00 -20.66 8.07
C THR A 366 14.08 -20.14 7.14
N ILE A 367 15.03 -19.40 7.72
CA ILE A 367 16.21 -18.91 7.01
C ILE A 367 17.47 -19.41 7.69
N ASN A 368 18.50 -19.65 6.89
CA ASN A 368 19.81 -20.08 7.35
C ASN A 368 20.86 -19.17 6.74
N ASN A 369 21.65 -18.54 7.60
CA ASN A 369 22.69 -17.61 7.21
C ASN A 369 24.03 -18.04 7.82
N THR A 370 25.10 -17.53 7.24
CA THR A 370 26.43 -17.67 7.80
C THR A 370 27.02 -16.28 8.04
N VAL A 371 27.45 -16.04 9.26
CA VAL A 371 28.02 -14.78 9.71
C VAL A 371 29.54 -14.89 9.72
N ALA A 372 30.20 -14.10 8.87
CA ALA A 372 31.65 -13.97 8.88
C ALA A 372 32.11 -13.10 10.06
N ILE A 373 32.91 -13.67 10.94
CA ILE A 373 33.45 -13.01 12.13
C ILE A 373 34.77 -12.32 11.77
N PRO A 374 34.95 -11.02 12.08
CA PRO A 374 36.22 -10.34 11.83
C PRO A 374 37.40 -10.99 12.55
N ASN A 375 38.56 -11.08 11.87
CA ASN A 375 39.80 -11.62 12.45
C ASN A 375 40.32 -10.79 13.63
N ASN A 376 39.98 -9.51 13.69
CA ASN A 376 40.45 -8.54 14.68
C ASN A 376 39.46 -8.32 15.83
N LEU A 377 38.45 -9.18 15.96
CA LEU A 377 37.47 -9.07 17.04
C LEU A 377 38.10 -9.56 18.34
N SER A 378 38.20 -8.70 19.35
CA SER A 378 38.78 -9.04 20.65
C SER A 378 37.97 -10.16 21.34
N GLU A 379 38.65 -10.97 22.15
CA GLU A 379 37.97 -11.92 23.03
C GLU A 379 36.94 -11.24 23.93
N GLY A 380 35.83 -11.92 24.16
CA GLY A 380 34.77 -11.42 25.01
C GLY A 380 33.38 -11.85 24.56
N THR A 381 32.38 -11.35 25.30
CA THR A 381 30.97 -11.60 25.01
C THR A 381 30.39 -10.46 24.18
N TYR A 382 29.75 -10.81 23.08
CA TYR A 382 29.05 -9.90 22.18
C TYR A 382 27.57 -10.26 22.13
N THR A 383 26.71 -9.25 22.02
CA THR A 383 25.28 -9.48 21.76
C THR A 383 25.05 -9.61 20.26
N LEU A 384 24.42 -10.71 19.84
CA LEU A 384 23.91 -10.88 18.49
C LEU A 384 22.59 -10.12 18.37
N CYS A 385 22.50 -9.27 17.37
CA CYS A 385 21.36 -8.40 17.11
C CYS A 385 20.80 -8.62 15.70
N VAL A 386 19.50 -8.37 15.53
CA VAL A 386 18.82 -8.39 14.23
C VAL A 386 18.04 -7.10 13.98
N ALA A 387 17.96 -6.67 12.73
CA ALA A 387 17.05 -5.64 12.28
C ALA A 387 16.70 -5.79 10.80
N ILE A 388 15.58 -5.20 10.39
CA ILE A 388 15.28 -4.97 8.97
C ILE A 388 15.52 -3.47 8.71
N ILE A 389 16.42 -3.18 7.79
CA ILE A 389 16.95 -1.84 7.57
C ILE A 389 16.14 -1.14 6.48
N ASP A 390 15.75 0.11 6.73
CA ASP A 390 15.19 0.99 5.72
C ASP A 390 16.32 1.48 4.79
N PRO A 391 16.32 1.11 3.49
CA PRO A 391 17.34 1.53 2.55
C PRO A 391 17.48 3.04 2.40
N GLU A 392 16.42 3.81 2.66
CA GLU A 392 16.46 5.28 2.55
C GLU A 392 17.25 5.91 3.69
N THR A 393 17.24 5.30 4.87
CA THR A 393 17.86 5.89 6.07
C THR A 393 19.09 5.15 6.55
N GLY A 394 19.33 3.92 6.08
CA GLY A 394 20.40 3.05 6.58
C GLY A 394 20.21 2.57 8.03
N ASN A 395 19.03 2.79 8.61
CA ASN A 395 18.70 2.47 10.00
C ASN A 395 17.55 1.45 10.08
N PRO A 396 17.36 0.76 11.23
CA PRO A 396 16.22 -0.13 11.43
C PRO A 396 14.89 0.59 11.15
N GLY A 397 14.11 0.03 10.22
CA GLY A 397 12.89 0.66 9.70
C GLY A 397 11.59 -0.08 10.01
N ILE A 398 11.68 -1.36 10.39
CA ILE A 398 10.54 -2.21 10.74
C ILE A 398 10.67 -2.64 12.20
N ASP A 399 9.56 -2.54 12.94
CA ASP A 399 9.47 -3.14 14.27
C ASP A 399 9.10 -4.62 14.16
N ILE A 400 9.97 -5.46 14.70
CA ILE A 400 9.71 -6.90 14.87
C ILE A 400 8.83 -7.06 16.11
N ALA A 401 7.78 -7.88 16.01
CA ALA A 401 6.80 -8.09 17.07
C ALA A 401 7.31 -9.05 18.17
N ILE A 402 8.45 -8.70 18.76
CA ILE A 402 9.10 -9.36 19.90
C ILE A 402 9.57 -8.29 20.92
N THR A 403 9.97 -8.71 22.12
CA THR A 403 10.64 -7.84 23.10
C THR A 403 12.14 -7.73 22.82
N GLY A 404 12.88 -6.91 23.60
CA GLY A 404 14.34 -6.81 23.46
C GLY A 404 14.80 -5.81 22.40
N LYS A 405 13.92 -4.90 21.96
CA LYS A 405 14.30 -3.76 21.11
C LYS A 405 15.24 -2.84 21.87
N ARG A 406 16.38 -2.54 21.27
CA ARG A 406 17.40 -1.63 21.77
C ARG A 406 17.10 -0.18 21.34
N SER A 407 17.80 0.78 21.95
CA SER A 407 17.67 2.21 21.63
C SER A 407 18.05 2.54 20.18
N ASP A 408 18.92 1.74 19.55
CA ASP A 408 19.30 1.88 18.14
C ASP A 408 18.34 1.19 17.17
N GLY A 409 17.25 0.60 17.67
CA GLY A 409 16.19 -0.03 16.88
C GLY A 409 16.42 -1.50 16.54
N ARG A 410 17.60 -2.06 16.83
CA ARG A 410 17.90 -3.48 16.68
C ARG A 410 17.31 -4.30 17.82
N TYR A 411 17.12 -5.59 17.61
CA TYR A 411 16.63 -6.51 18.62
C TYR A 411 17.74 -7.46 19.04
N SER A 412 17.98 -7.58 20.35
CA SER A 412 18.92 -8.57 20.90
C SER A 412 18.33 -9.97 20.77
N ILE A 413 19.06 -10.89 20.14
CA ILE A 413 18.57 -12.25 19.81
C ILE A 413 19.48 -13.37 20.33
N GLY A 414 20.55 -13.02 21.04
CA GLY A 414 21.44 -13.98 21.68
C GLY A 414 22.77 -13.35 22.08
N ASN A 415 23.63 -14.16 22.69
CA ASN A 415 25.01 -13.78 22.98
C ASN A 415 25.96 -14.77 22.30
N ILE A 416 27.09 -14.25 21.87
CA ILE A 416 28.18 -15.02 21.28
C ILE A 416 29.46 -14.67 22.03
N ILE A 417 30.27 -15.68 22.31
CA ILE A 417 31.53 -15.61 23.05
C ILE A 417 32.66 -15.85 22.06
N VAL A 418 33.49 -14.84 21.87
CA VAL A 418 34.69 -14.91 21.04
C VAL A 418 35.85 -15.34 21.94
N LYS A 419 36.50 -16.45 21.58
CA LYS A 419 37.71 -16.97 22.21
C LYS A 419 38.74 -17.29 21.12
N SER A 420 40.02 -17.05 21.39
CA SER A 420 41.11 -17.40 20.47
C SER A 420 41.32 -18.92 20.43
#